data_AF-A0A8H6WHJ1-F1
#
_entry.id   AF-A0A8H6WHJ1-F1
#
_cell.length_a   1.000
_cell.length_b   1.000
_cell.length_c   1.000
_cell.angle_alpha   90.00
_cell.angle_beta   90.00
_cell.angle_gamma   90.00
#
_symmetry.space_group_name_H-M   'P 1'
#
loop_
_entity.id
_entity.type
_entity.pdbx_description
1 polymer ?
#
loop_
_entity_poly.entity_id
_entity_poly.type
_entity_poly.pdbx_seq_one_letter_code
_entity_poly.pdbx_strand_id
1 'polypeptide(L)'
;MTKAKKTRKFATVKRMLNPNDIRLKENQLKQKMKEEKEKEKAVRRVPQVASSMFLAHNEALAPPYRVLVDTNFINFSLQNKLELVSGMMDCLYAKCIPCITDCVMAELEKLGHRYRVALSVARDPRFERLKCSHEGTYADDCLVQRVTSHKCYIVATCDRDLRRRIRQIPGVPLIFVLDLMSALNPILAHIRTASRIHKPLFVALQGPQGSGKSYISALLAEELGRVAVLSLDDIYLPHEKLEALAHAHPNNPLWRGRGQPGTHDVALGLHVLSTLRAGNPVELPRFDKSLFNGQGDRIPLGLPDATVVQQPVDVVLLEGWCVGFCPISTKELEIRWNADWARERTRLGLGDSTRKEDVMAVNEALEHYIPLWQMFDVFIQLKPSPPASQFSVVYKWRLQQEHHMKARNGGRGMDDAAVKAFVDRYIPGYVFFGDGPMKGDHKWQGKSLQVQIDENRVVVDTHQF
;
A
#
# COMPACT_ATOMS: atom_id res chain seq x y z
N MET A 1 -63.18 10.15 61.78
CA MET A 1 -61.73 9.82 61.87
C MET A 1 -61.34 8.94 60.70
N THR A 2 -60.65 9.49 59.70
CA THR A 2 -60.14 8.76 58.53
C THR A 2 -58.94 7.90 58.93
N LYS A 3 -59.00 6.58 58.68
CA LYS A 3 -57.95 5.60 59.05
C LYS A 3 -56.60 5.99 58.42
N ALA A 4 -55.54 6.01 59.24
CA ALA A 4 -54.18 6.25 58.79
C ALA A 4 -53.76 5.21 57.73
N LYS A 5 -53.29 5.68 56.56
CA LYS A 5 -52.82 4.79 55.48
C LYS A 5 -51.47 4.17 55.88
N LYS A 6 -51.34 2.86 55.66
CA LYS A 6 -50.14 2.07 55.96
C LYS A 6 -48.93 2.63 55.19
N THR A 7 -47.88 3.02 55.90
CA THR A 7 -46.66 3.61 55.33
C THR A 7 -46.02 2.63 54.34
N ARG A 8 -45.74 3.07 53.11
CA ARG A 8 -45.07 2.24 52.10
C ARG A 8 -43.61 2.01 52.50
N LYS A 9 -43.13 0.78 52.38
CA LYS A 9 -41.71 0.44 52.61
C LYS A 9 -40.87 1.02 51.46
N PHE A 10 -39.91 1.89 51.79
CA PHE A 10 -38.88 2.34 50.86
C PHE A 10 -37.92 1.18 50.55
N ALA A 11 -37.44 1.08 49.29
CA ALA A 11 -36.61 -0.02 48.76
C ALA A 11 -37.28 -1.40 48.69
N THR A 12 -38.56 -1.47 48.28
CA THR A 12 -39.21 -2.75 47.94
C THR A 12 -38.70 -3.26 46.59
N VAL A 13 -37.74 -4.17 46.61
CA VAL A 13 -37.27 -4.89 45.43
C VAL A 13 -38.17 -6.08 45.11
N LYS A 14 -38.31 -6.40 43.82
CA LYS A 14 -39.01 -7.62 43.36
C LYS A 14 -38.32 -8.83 43.99
N ARG A 15 -39.08 -9.79 44.54
CA ARG A 15 -38.52 -11.02 45.11
C ARG A 15 -37.82 -11.80 43.98
N MET A 16 -36.50 -11.81 43.99
CA MET A 16 -35.67 -12.62 43.10
C MET A 16 -35.15 -13.83 43.87
N LEU A 17 -34.91 -14.94 43.16
CA LEU A 17 -34.26 -16.10 43.74
C LEU A 17 -32.86 -15.72 44.23
N ASN A 18 -32.51 -16.14 45.45
CA ASN A 18 -31.18 -15.95 46.00
C ASN A 18 -30.18 -16.82 45.21
N PRO A 19 -29.01 -16.31 44.79
CA PRO A 19 -27.98 -17.11 44.12
C PRO A 19 -27.57 -18.39 44.89
N ASN A 20 -27.74 -18.40 46.22
CA ASN A 20 -27.44 -19.54 47.09
C ASN A 20 -28.67 -20.40 47.44
N ASP A 21 -29.80 -20.22 46.75
CA ASP A 21 -31.03 -21.00 46.96
C ASP A 21 -30.81 -22.49 46.68
N ILE A 22 -31.37 -23.34 47.54
CA ILE A 22 -31.24 -24.80 47.49
C ILE A 22 -31.73 -25.36 46.14
N ARG A 23 -32.71 -24.70 45.49
CA ARG A 23 -33.23 -25.10 44.17
C ARG A 23 -32.23 -24.86 43.03
N LEU A 24 -31.34 -23.89 43.16
CA LEU A 24 -30.27 -23.63 42.18
C LEU A 24 -29.10 -24.60 42.35
N LYS A 25 -28.83 -25.02 43.60
CA LYS A 25 -27.76 -25.98 43.90
C LYS A 25 -27.93 -27.31 43.18
N GLU A 26 -29.16 -27.82 43.05
CA GLU A 26 -29.40 -29.08 42.34
C GLU A 26 -29.11 -28.96 40.83
N ASN A 27 -29.48 -27.83 40.20
CA ASN A 27 -29.18 -27.57 38.79
C ASN A 27 -27.69 -27.34 38.55
N GLN A 28 -27.02 -26.63 39.47
CA GLN A 28 -25.56 -26.44 39.42
C GLN A 28 -24.81 -27.76 39.63
N LEU A 29 -25.30 -28.64 40.51
CA LEU A 29 -24.72 -29.96 40.71
C LEU A 29 -24.92 -30.85 39.48
N LYS A 30 -26.11 -30.83 38.87
CA LYS A 30 -26.38 -31.52 37.59
C LYS A 30 -25.50 -31.00 36.46
N GLN A 31 -25.26 -29.69 36.38
CA GLN A 31 -24.31 -29.11 35.42
C GLN A 31 -22.87 -29.55 35.70
N LYS A 32 -22.41 -29.49 36.96
CA LYS A 32 -21.07 -29.96 37.34
C LYS A 32 -20.87 -31.44 37.05
N MET A 33 -21.85 -32.28 37.38
CA MET A 33 -21.80 -33.72 37.06
C MET A 33 -21.82 -33.98 35.55
N LYS A 34 -22.50 -33.13 34.77
CA LYS A 34 -22.47 -33.19 33.30
C LYS A 34 -21.10 -32.78 32.76
N GLU A 35 -20.53 -31.69 33.26
CA GLU A 35 -19.18 -31.21 32.91
C GLU A 35 -18.09 -32.22 33.31
N GLU A 36 -18.21 -32.86 34.47
CA GLU A 36 -17.30 -33.92 34.92
C GLU A 36 -17.42 -35.16 34.03
N LYS A 37 -18.64 -35.59 33.68
CA LYS A 37 -18.86 -36.67 32.70
C LYS A 37 -18.34 -36.33 31.30
N GLU A 38 -18.42 -35.07 30.87
CA GLU A 38 -17.85 -34.61 29.61
C GLU A 38 -16.32 -34.57 29.66
N LYS A 39 -15.72 -34.16 30.78
CA LYS A 39 -14.26 -34.20 31.02
C LYS A 39 -13.72 -35.63 31.09
N GLU A 40 -14.45 -36.53 31.74
CA GLU A 40 -14.08 -37.96 31.85
C GLU A 40 -14.18 -38.68 30.50
N LYS A 41 -15.07 -38.21 29.61
CA LYS A 41 -15.16 -38.64 28.21
C LYS A 41 -14.21 -37.89 27.26
N ALA A 42 -13.46 -36.90 27.74
CA ALA A 42 -12.60 -36.07 26.89
C ALA A 42 -11.34 -36.85 26.49
N VAL A 43 -11.42 -37.56 25.37
CA VAL A 43 -10.25 -38.16 24.73
C VAL A 43 -9.30 -37.05 24.26
N ARG A 44 -8.03 -37.13 24.65
CA ARG A 44 -6.98 -36.20 24.17
C ARG A 44 -6.75 -36.40 22.67
N ARG A 45 -7.45 -35.62 21.85
CA ARG A 45 -7.24 -35.58 20.39
C ARG A 45 -6.07 -34.65 20.08
N VAL A 46 -4.90 -35.21 19.81
CA VAL A 46 -3.81 -34.47 19.18
C VAL A 46 -4.07 -34.49 17.68
N PRO A 47 -4.33 -33.33 17.03
CA PRO A 47 -4.54 -33.29 15.59
C PRO A 47 -3.26 -33.73 14.88
N GLN A 48 -3.36 -34.69 13.97
CA GLN A 48 -2.23 -35.07 13.14
C GLN A 48 -1.92 -33.96 12.14
N VAL A 49 -0.62 -33.71 11.93
CA VAL A 49 -0.16 -32.76 10.91
C VAL A 49 -0.50 -33.34 9.53
N ALA A 50 -1.05 -32.51 8.64
CA ALA A 50 -1.40 -32.94 7.30
C ALA A 50 -0.16 -33.42 6.52
N SER A 51 -0.29 -34.52 5.79
CA SER A 51 0.81 -35.15 5.04
C SER A 51 1.41 -34.27 3.95
N SER A 52 0.65 -33.31 3.42
CA SER A 52 1.10 -32.35 2.40
C SER A 52 1.96 -31.21 2.96
N MET A 53 2.20 -31.19 4.27
CA MET A 53 2.96 -30.13 4.92
C MET A 53 4.42 -30.57 5.10
N PHE A 54 5.33 -29.92 4.39
CA PHE A 54 6.75 -29.94 4.72
C PHE A 54 7.06 -28.73 5.61
N LEU A 55 7.10 -28.96 6.93
CA LEU A 55 7.14 -27.89 7.94
C LEU A 55 5.95 -26.93 7.81
N ALA A 56 6.20 -25.69 7.36
CA ALA A 56 5.18 -24.68 7.08
C ALA A 56 4.84 -24.56 5.59
N HIS A 57 5.60 -25.20 4.70
CA HIS A 57 5.34 -25.23 3.26
C HIS A 57 4.28 -26.28 2.94
N ASN A 58 3.35 -25.94 2.05
CA ASN A 58 2.23 -26.80 1.70
C ASN A 58 2.31 -27.22 0.23
N GLU A 59 2.64 -28.48 0.00
CA GLU A 59 2.82 -29.05 -1.33
C GLU A 59 1.50 -29.37 -2.03
N ALA A 60 0.36 -29.35 -1.30
CA ALA A 60 -0.95 -29.60 -1.89
C ALA A 60 -1.50 -28.43 -2.73
N LEU A 61 -0.84 -27.27 -2.71
CA LEU A 61 -1.28 -26.09 -3.46
C LEU A 61 -0.66 -26.09 -4.86
N ALA A 62 -1.37 -26.69 -5.81
CA ALA A 62 -1.03 -26.68 -7.22
C ALA A 62 -2.17 -26.09 -8.07
N PRO A 63 -1.87 -25.50 -9.24
CA PRO A 63 -2.90 -25.12 -10.20
C PRO A 63 -3.76 -26.32 -10.65
N PRO A 64 -5.09 -26.16 -10.85
CA PRO A 64 -5.85 -24.92 -10.67
C PRO A 64 -6.08 -24.57 -9.19
N TYR A 65 -5.75 -23.34 -8.82
CA TYR A 65 -5.86 -22.89 -7.43
C TYR A 65 -7.32 -22.70 -7.02
N ARG A 66 -7.72 -23.30 -5.90
CA ARG A 66 -9.05 -23.09 -5.30
C ARG A 66 -9.00 -21.92 -4.34
N VAL A 67 -9.73 -20.86 -4.65
CA VAL A 67 -9.70 -19.60 -3.89
C VAL A 67 -11.02 -19.43 -3.16
N LEU A 68 -11.03 -19.56 -1.84
CA LEU A 68 -12.21 -19.25 -1.02
C LEU A 68 -12.42 -17.73 -0.98
N VAL A 69 -13.57 -17.28 -1.44
CA VAL A 69 -13.89 -15.87 -1.56
C VAL A 69 -14.81 -15.45 -0.41
N ASP A 70 -14.42 -14.38 0.28
CA ASP A 70 -15.17 -13.75 1.37
C ASP A 70 -16.08 -12.62 0.85
N THR A 71 -17.14 -12.28 1.62
CA THR A 71 -18.12 -11.23 1.26
C THR A 71 -17.44 -9.87 1.08
N ASN A 72 -16.55 -9.52 2.02
CA ASN A 72 -15.78 -8.28 1.97
C ASN A 72 -14.91 -8.19 0.72
N PHE A 73 -14.31 -9.30 0.28
CA PHE A 73 -13.46 -9.30 -0.91
C PHE A 73 -14.24 -9.02 -2.20
N ILE A 74 -15.44 -9.60 -2.33
CA ILE A 74 -16.33 -9.36 -3.49
C ILE A 74 -16.73 -7.88 -3.53
N ASN A 75 -17.16 -7.35 -2.39
CA ASN A 75 -17.57 -5.95 -2.27
C ASN A 75 -16.42 -5.00 -2.61
N PHE A 76 -15.23 -5.29 -2.09
CA PHE A 76 -14.04 -4.48 -2.35
C PHE A 76 -13.61 -4.52 -3.82
N SER A 77 -13.64 -5.70 -4.42
CA SER A 77 -13.27 -5.88 -5.83
C SER A 77 -14.23 -5.10 -6.74
N LEU A 78 -15.53 -5.13 -6.44
CA LEU A 78 -16.53 -4.37 -7.19
C LEU A 78 -16.37 -2.86 -7.06
N GLN A 79 -16.08 -2.36 -5.86
CA GLN A 79 -15.80 -0.93 -5.65
C GLN A 79 -14.58 -0.45 -6.44
N ASN A 80 -13.56 -1.31 -6.58
CA ASN A 80 -12.34 -1.03 -7.33
C ASN A 80 -12.45 -1.37 -8.84
N LYS A 81 -13.65 -1.67 -9.35
CA LYS A 81 -13.90 -2.07 -10.75
C LYS A 81 -13.03 -3.26 -11.20
N LEU A 82 -12.68 -4.16 -10.28
CA LEU A 82 -11.87 -5.35 -10.56
C LEU A 82 -12.76 -6.53 -10.94
N GLU A 83 -12.49 -7.14 -12.09
CA GLU A 83 -13.08 -8.42 -12.47
C GLU A 83 -12.42 -9.54 -11.65
N LEU A 84 -13.21 -10.26 -10.86
CA LEU A 84 -12.71 -11.17 -9.83
C LEU A 84 -11.90 -12.36 -10.38
N VAL A 85 -12.34 -12.96 -11.49
CA VAL A 85 -11.71 -14.19 -12.02
C VAL A 85 -10.40 -13.85 -12.71
N SER A 86 -10.40 -12.85 -13.60
CA SER A 86 -9.22 -12.29 -14.25
C SER A 86 -8.25 -11.76 -13.22
N GLY A 87 -8.72 -10.95 -12.26
CA GLY A 87 -7.87 -10.38 -11.22
C GLY A 87 -7.16 -11.44 -10.37
N MET A 88 -7.83 -12.57 -10.06
CA MET A 88 -7.18 -13.70 -9.37
C MET A 88 -6.15 -14.41 -10.26
N MET A 89 -6.45 -14.62 -11.55
CA MET A 89 -5.52 -15.25 -12.50
C MET A 89 -4.29 -14.37 -12.75
N ASP A 90 -4.48 -13.05 -12.88
CA ASP A 90 -3.40 -12.06 -13.03
C ASP A 90 -2.54 -11.96 -11.76
N CYS A 91 -3.13 -12.19 -10.59
CA CYS A 91 -2.44 -12.19 -9.31
C CYS A 91 -1.62 -13.47 -9.08
N LEU A 92 -2.19 -14.64 -9.40
CA LEU A 92 -1.56 -15.95 -9.15
C LEU A 92 -0.78 -16.51 -10.35
N TYR A 93 -0.84 -15.85 -11.52
CA TYR A 93 -0.25 -16.29 -12.79
C TYR A 93 -0.62 -17.73 -13.17
N ALA A 94 -1.80 -18.17 -12.76
CA ALA A 94 -2.27 -19.54 -12.94
C ALA A 94 -3.80 -19.59 -12.98
N LYS A 95 -4.34 -20.71 -13.48
CA LYS A 95 -5.78 -20.95 -13.50
C LYS A 95 -6.33 -20.99 -12.08
N CYS A 96 -7.37 -20.21 -11.81
CA CYS A 96 -8.01 -20.10 -10.51
C CYS A 96 -9.48 -20.53 -10.60
N ILE A 97 -9.96 -21.21 -9.57
CA ILE A 97 -11.36 -21.60 -9.38
C ILE A 97 -11.83 -20.86 -8.13
N PRO A 98 -12.62 -19.78 -8.26
CA PRO A 98 -13.18 -19.11 -7.10
C PRO A 98 -14.27 -19.99 -6.49
N CYS A 99 -14.23 -20.14 -5.17
CA CYS A 99 -15.14 -20.96 -4.39
C CYS A 99 -15.84 -20.10 -3.35
N ILE A 100 -17.16 -20.24 -3.22
CA ILE A 100 -17.96 -19.51 -2.22
C ILE A 100 -18.67 -20.50 -1.32
N THR A 101 -18.62 -20.28 0.00
CA THR A 101 -19.33 -21.13 0.97
C THR A 101 -20.78 -20.70 1.12
N ASP A 102 -21.65 -21.63 1.56
CA ASP A 102 -23.06 -21.30 1.85
C ASP A 102 -23.20 -20.18 2.90
N CYS A 103 -22.27 -20.07 3.84
CA CYS A 103 -22.30 -19.00 4.86
C CYS A 103 -21.98 -17.62 4.27
N VAL A 104 -21.00 -17.53 3.37
CA VAL A 104 -20.69 -16.29 2.65
C VAL A 104 -21.87 -15.90 1.74
N MET A 105 -22.50 -16.86 1.07
CA MET A 105 -23.74 -16.60 0.30
C MET A 105 -24.87 -16.08 1.19
N ALA A 106 -25.12 -16.72 2.32
CA ALA A 106 -26.16 -16.32 3.25
C ALA A 106 -25.90 -14.93 3.84
N GLU A 107 -24.64 -14.56 4.05
CA GLU A 107 -24.26 -13.23 4.50
C GLU A 107 -24.55 -12.17 3.42
N LEU A 108 -24.19 -12.41 2.15
CA LEU A 108 -24.54 -11.51 1.04
C LEU A 108 -26.05 -11.32 0.88
N GLU A 109 -26.83 -12.39 1.06
CA GLU A 109 -28.30 -12.35 0.98
C GLU A 109 -28.91 -11.52 2.12
N LYS A 110 -28.31 -11.54 3.32
CA LYS A 110 -28.75 -10.73 4.47
C LYS A 110 -28.46 -9.23 4.30
N LEU A 111 -27.41 -8.86 3.56
CA LEU A 111 -26.98 -7.47 3.38
C LEU A 111 -27.93 -6.63 2.48
N GLY A 112 -28.91 -7.26 1.82
CA GLY A 112 -30.04 -6.59 1.17
C GLY A 112 -29.71 -5.92 -0.17
N HIS A 113 -30.58 -4.99 -0.61
CA HIS A 113 -30.58 -4.44 -1.97
C HIS A 113 -29.29 -3.70 -2.37
N ARG A 114 -28.54 -3.14 -1.40
CA ARG A 114 -27.28 -2.43 -1.67
C ARG A 114 -26.20 -3.33 -2.26
N TYR A 115 -26.27 -4.65 -2.02
CA TYR A 115 -25.26 -5.62 -2.45
C TYR A 115 -25.78 -6.55 -3.55
N ARG A 116 -26.80 -6.12 -4.30
CA ARG A 116 -27.40 -6.91 -5.38
C ARG A 116 -26.39 -7.26 -6.49
N VAL A 117 -25.47 -6.35 -6.80
CA VAL A 117 -24.40 -6.59 -7.79
C VAL A 117 -23.42 -7.64 -7.26
N ALA A 118 -22.99 -7.53 -6.00
CA ALA A 118 -22.14 -8.54 -5.35
C ALA A 118 -22.79 -9.92 -5.32
N LEU A 119 -24.10 -9.98 -5.01
CA LEU A 119 -24.85 -11.23 -5.06
C LEU A 119 -24.94 -11.82 -6.47
N SER A 120 -25.08 -10.97 -7.50
CA SER A 120 -25.08 -11.42 -8.90
C SER A 120 -23.74 -12.03 -9.30
N VAL A 121 -22.63 -11.42 -8.86
CA VAL A 121 -21.28 -11.93 -9.14
C VAL A 121 -20.99 -13.20 -8.36
N ALA A 122 -21.43 -13.28 -7.10
CA ALA A 122 -21.31 -14.49 -6.30
C ALA A 122 -22.12 -15.69 -6.87
N ARG A 123 -23.14 -15.42 -7.68
CA ARG A 123 -23.96 -16.42 -8.39
C ARG A 123 -23.46 -16.71 -9.81
N ASP A 124 -22.35 -16.12 -10.23
CA ASP A 124 -21.76 -16.38 -11.54
C ASP A 124 -21.40 -17.87 -11.66
N PRO A 125 -21.74 -18.55 -12.78
CA PRO A 125 -21.44 -19.98 -12.98
C PRO A 125 -19.95 -20.34 -12.88
N ARG A 126 -19.05 -19.37 -13.01
CA ARG A 126 -17.60 -19.55 -12.84
C ARG A 126 -17.20 -19.82 -11.38
N PHE A 127 -18.08 -19.54 -10.42
CA PHE A 127 -17.84 -19.75 -8.98
C PHE A 127 -18.37 -21.11 -8.53
N GLU A 128 -17.51 -21.87 -7.84
CA GLU A 128 -17.89 -23.16 -7.26
C GLU A 128 -18.55 -22.94 -5.88
N ARG A 129 -19.83 -23.30 -5.76
CA ARG A 129 -20.55 -23.20 -4.49
C ARG A 129 -20.26 -24.41 -3.60
N LEU A 130 -19.67 -24.15 -2.44
CA LEU A 130 -19.30 -25.17 -1.47
C LEU A 130 -20.31 -25.27 -0.33
N LYS A 131 -20.89 -26.45 -0.15
CA LYS A 131 -21.87 -26.69 0.91
C LYS A 131 -21.22 -26.69 2.29
N CYS A 132 -21.92 -26.10 3.27
CA CYS A 132 -21.52 -26.13 4.68
C CYS A 132 -22.24 -27.24 5.45
N SER A 133 -21.55 -27.89 6.37
CA SER A 133 -22.09 -28.99 7.20
C SER A 133 -22.48 -28.55 8.61
N HIS A 134 -22.51 -27.25 8.88
CA HIS A 134 -22.77 -26.67 10.20
C HIS A 134 -24.00 -25.77 10.15
N GLU A 135 -24.75 -25.73 11.25
CA GLU A 135 -25.94 -24.90 11.37
C GLU A 135 -25.54 -23.46 11.74
N GLY A 136 -25.68 -22.54 10.77
CA GLY A 136 -25.78 -21.10 11.05
C GLY A 136 -24.59 -20.42 11.72
N THR A 137 -23.34 -20.76 11.36
CA THR A 137 -22.16 -20.06 11.88
C THR A 137 -21.82 -18.80 11.06
N TYR A 138 -21.02 -17.92 11.66
CA TYR A 138 -20.46 -16.74 11.02
C TYR A 138 -19.51 -17.14 9.87
N ALA A 139 -19.48 -16.36 8.79
CA ALA A 139 -18.72 -16.69 7.58
C ALA A 139 -17.22 -16.85 7.86
N ASP A 140 -16.64 -15.97 8.68
CA ASP A 140 -15.24 -16.05 9.08
C ASP A 140 -14.89 -17.37 9.77
N ASP A 141 -15.75 -17.83 10.69
CA ASP A 141 -15.53 -19.08 11.43
C ASP A 141 -15.63 -20.28 10.50
N CYS A 142 -16.58 -20.25 9.55
CA CYS A 142 -16.70 -21.22 8.48
C CYS A 142 -15.42 -21.31 7.64
N LEU A 143 -14.89 -20.15 7.20
CA LEU A 143 -13.68 -20.07 6.38
C LEU A 143 -12.47 -20.59 7.15
N VAL A 144 -12.27 -20.13 8.39
CA VAL A 144 -11.17 -20.58 9.26
C VAL A 144 -11.24 -22.08 9.51
N GLN A 145 -12.41 -22.62 9.85
CA GLN A 145 -12.58 -24.05 10.08
C GLN A 145 -12.28 -24.86 8.82
N ARG A 146 -12.78 -24.40 7.66
CA ARG A 146 -12.57 -25.08 6.38
C ARG A 146 -11.09 -25.14 5.99
N VAL A 147 -10.35 -24.04 6.08
CA VAL A 147 -8.91 -24.04 5.75
C VAL A 147 -8.06 -24.73 6.82
N THR A 148 -8.52 -24.77 8.06
CA THR A 148 -7.86 -25.56 9.12
C THR A 148 -7.98 -27.05 8.83
N SER A 149 -9.18 -27.50 8.44
CA SER A 149 -9.43 -28.90 8.11
C SER A 149 -8.81 -29.30 6.77
N HIS A 150 -8.88 -28.44 5.76
CA HIS A 150 -8.47 -28.73 4.40
C HIS A 150 -7.58 -27.60 3.89
N LYS A 151 -6.27 -27.79 3.96
CA LYS A 151 -5.28 -26.77 3.57
C LYS A 151 -5.09 -26.65 2.05
N CYS A 152 -6.04 -27.07 1.23
CA CYS A 152 -5.95 -27.00 -0.23
C CYS A 152 -6.55 -25.72 -0.82
N TYR A 153 -6.84 -24.72 0.01
CA TYR A 153 -7.45 -23.46 -0.40
C TYR A 153 -6.53 -22.27 -0.16
N ILE A 154 -6.66 -21.28 -1.03
CA ILE A 154 -6.19 -19.90 -0.81
C ILE A 154 -7.39 -19.09 -0.31
N VAL A 155 -7.21 -18.16 0.62
CA VAL A 155 -8.33 -17.32 1.09
C VAL A 155 -8.22 -15.91 0.57
N ALA A 156 -9.27 -15.44 -0.11
CA ALA A 156 -9.42 -14.08 -0.59
C ALA A 156 -10.32 -13.27 0.36
N THR A 157 -9.72 -12.41 1.19
CA THR A 157 -10.44 -11.56 2.15
C THR A 157 -9.72 -10.22 2.37
N CYS A 158 -10.48 -9.13 2.40
CA CYS A 158 -9.96 -7.81 2.78
C CYS A 158 -10.07 -7.51 4.28
N ASP A 159 -10.77 -8.36 5.04
CA ASP A 159 -10.98 -8.16 6.47
C ASP A 159 -9.66 -8.28 7.26
N ARG A 160 -9.41 -7.36 8.19
CA ARG A 160 -8.14 -7.32 8.95
C ARG A 160 -8.07 -8.43 10.00
N ASP A 161 -9.17 -8.72 10.67
CA ASP A 161 -9.23 -9.69 11.76
C ASP A 161 -9.19 -11.12 11.22
N LEU A 162 -9.94 -11.40 10.15
CA LEU A 162 -9.89 -12.69 9.46
C LEU A 162 -8.49 -12.98 8.89
N ARG A 163 -7.82 -11.98 8.28
CA ARG A 163 -6.42 -12.12 7.85
C ARG A 163 -5.49 -12.47 9.00
N ARG A 164 -5.65 -11.82 10.16
CA ARG A 164 -4.82 -12.10 11.34
C ARG A 164 -5.04 -13.53 11.84
N ARG A 165 -6.28 -14.02 11.84
CA ARG A 165 -6.63 -15.40 12.22
C ARG A 165 -6.04 -16.42 11.24
N ILE A 166 -6.18 -16.22 9.93
CA ILE A 166 -5.69 -17.16 8.91
C ILE A 166 -4.15 -17.21 8.90
N ARG A 167 -3.46 -16.09 9.14
CA ARG A 167 -1.98 -16.08 9.24
C ARG A 167 -1.42 -16.97 10.36
N GLN A 168 -2.22 -17.32 11.36
CA GLN A 168 -1.82 -18.26 12.41
C GLN A 168 -1.84 -19.71 11.91
N ILE A 169 -2.47 -19.98 10.76
CA ILE A 169 -2.57 -21.31 10.17
C ILE A 169 -1.42 -21.49 9.16
N PRO A 170 -0.46 -22.39 9.43
CA PRO A 170 0.67 -22.58 8.52
C PRO A 170 0.22 -23.25 7.22
N GLY A 171 0.74 -22.74 6.09
CA GLY A 171 0.54 -23.30 4.75
C GLY A 171 -0.70 -22.80 4.01
N VAL A 172 -1.37 -21.73 4.47
CA VAL A 172 -2.57 -21.15 3.83
C VAL A 172 -2.25 -19.75 3.28
N PRO A 173 -2.20 -19.56 1.95
CA PRO A 173 -1.99 -18.25 1.35
C PRO A 173 -3.21 -17.34 1.46
N LEU A 174 -2.95 -16.03 1.40
CA LEU A 174 -3.97 -14.98 1.47
C LEU A 174 -3.90 -14.08 0.22
N ILE A 175 -5.07 -13.77 -0.34
CA ILE A 175 -5.27 -12.75 -1.38
C ILE A 175 -6.13 -11.64 -0.76
N PHE A 176 -5.80 -10.39 -1.06
CA PHE A 176 -6.61 -9.25 -0.68
C PHE A 176 -6.41 -8.13 -1.69
N VAL A 177 -7.43 -7.29 -1.86
CA VAL A 177 -7.34 -6.09 -2.69
C VAL A 177 -6.63 -5.01 -1.86
N LEU A 178 -5.63 -4.37 -2.46
CA LEU A 178 -4.97 -3.21 -1.87
C LEU A 178 -5.88 -1.98 -2.04
N ASP A 179 -6.31 -1.39 -0.92
CA ASP A 179 -7.13 -0.18 -0.90
C ASP A 179 -6.32 1.08 -1.18
N LEU A 180 -5.77 1.19 -2.38
CA LEU A 180 -5.16 2.44 -2.85
C LEU A 180 -6.24 3.51 -3.15
N MET A 181 -7.53 3.11 -3.23
CA MET A 181 -8.68 4.02 -3.33
C MET A 181 -8.85 4.90 -2.07
N SER A 182 -8.54 4.37 -0.87
CA SER A 182 -8.54 5.17 0.36
C SER A 182 -7.56 6.34 0.33
N ALA A 183 -6.44 6.21 -0.39
CA ALA A 183 -5.51 7.29 -0.63
C ALA A 183 -5.98 8.21 -1.76
N LEU A 184 -6.62 7.66 -2.79
CA LEU A 184 -7.10 8.42 -3.93
C LEU A 184 -8.17 9.45 -3.55
N ASN A 185 -9.19 9.05 -2.79
CA ASN A 185 -10.33 9.92 -2.46
C ASN A 185 -9.95 11.25 -1.77
N PRO A 186 -9.15 11.27 -0.68
CA PRO A 186 -8.75 12.51 -0.05
C PRO A 186 -7.87 13.36 -0.98
N ILE A 187 -7.00 12.73 -1.77
CA ILE A 187 -6.17 13.43 -2.76
C ILE A 187 -7.04 14.08 -3.84
N LEU A 188 -7.99 13.33 -4.40
CA LEU A 188 -8.89 13.78 -5.45
C LEU A 188 -9.77 14.95 -4.96
N ALA A 189 -10.31 14.84 -3.74
CA ALA A 189 -11.08 15.91 -3.12
C ALA A 189 -10.24 17.18 -2.93
N HIS A 190 -9.00 17.02 -2.47
CA HIS A 190 -8.07 18.13 -2.27
C HIS A 190 -7.71 18.84 -3.58
N ILE A 191 -7.38 18.07 -4.64
CA ILE A 191 -7.09 18.60 -5.98
C ILE A 191 -8.31 19.32 -6.57
N ARG A 192 -9.50 18.73 -6.48
CA ARG A 192 -10.73 19.35 -6.99
C ARG A 192 -11.07 20.67 -6.29
N THR A 193 -10.78 20.76 -4.99
CA THR A 193 -10.99 22.00 -4.21
C THR A 193 -9.98 23.09 -4.61
N ALA A 194 -8.75 22.70 -4.91
CA ALA A 194 -7.69 23.63 -5.31
C ALA A 194 -7.78 24.06 -6.80
N SER A 195 -8.39 23.24 -7.64
CA SER A 195 -8.47 23.47 -9.09
C SER A 195 -9.32 24.69 -9.43
N ARG A 196 -8.84 25.50 -10.38
CA ARG A 196 -9.53 26.69 -10.89
C ARG A 196 -9.77 26.54 -12.38
N ILE A 197 -10.96 26.90 -12.85
CA ILE A 197 -11.46 26.62 -14.21
C ILE A 197 -10.57 27.21 -15.33
N HIS A 198 -9.77 28.25 -15.07
CA HIS A 198 -9.09 29.02 -16.12
C HIS A 198 -7.57 28.88 -16.19
N LYS A 199 -6.93 28.10 -15.30
CA LYS A 199 -5.48 27.87 -15.33
C LYS A 199 -5.18 26.43 -14.88
N PRO A 200 -4.24 25.72 -15.54
CA PRO A 200 -3.85 24.40 -15.10
C PRO A 200 -3.32 24.45 -13.66
N LEU A 201 -3.81 23.57 -12.80
CA LEU A 201 -3.30 23.39 -11.44
C LEU A 201 -2.04 22.52 -11.47
N PHE A 202 -0.92 23.01 -10.93
CA PHE A 202 0.31 22.23 -10.86
C PHE A 202 0.39 21.52 -9.50
N VAL A 203 0.38 20.20 -9.53
CA VAL A 203 0.35 19.33 -8.34
C VAL A 203 1.62 18.48 -8.28
N ALA A 204 2.38 18.61 -7.20
CA ALA A 204 3.52 17.76 -6.91
C ALA A 204 3.08 16.54 -6.07
N LEU A 205 3.48 15.33 -6.46
CA LEU A 205 3.20 14.09 -5.74
C LEU A 205 4.50 13.40 -5.33
N GLN A 206 4.80 13.41 -4.04
CA GLN A 206 5.98 12.75 -3.47
C GLN A 206 5.59 11.49 -2.71
N GLY A 207 6.42 10.46 -2.84
CA GLY A 207 6.32 9.25 -2.03
C GLY A 207 7.55 8.36 -2.21
N PRO A 208 7.92 7.55 -1.21
CA PRO A 208 9.10 6.70 -1.33
C PRO A 208 8.90 5.55 -2.33
N GLN A 209 9.97 4.83 -2.67
CA GLN A 209 9.89 3.72 -3.63
C GLN A 209 8.89 2.66 -3.14
N GLY A 210 8.03 2.23 -4.06
CA GLY A 210 7.01 1.22 -3.80
C GLY A 210 5.82 1.69 -2.93
N SER A 211 5.72 2.98 -2.58
CA SER A 211 4.56 3.57 -1.88
C SER A 211 3.26 3.54 -2.68
N GLY A 212 3.34 3.43 -4.01
CA GLY A 212 2.18 3.45 -4.91
C GLY A 212 1.96 4.78 -5.63
N LYS A 213 2.86 5.77 -5.51
CA LYS A 213 2.72 7.09 -6.15
C LYS A 213 2.41 7.06 -7.66
N SER A 214 3.12 6.23 -8.43
CA SER A 214 2.94 6.15 -9.90
C SER A 214 1.61 5.46 -10.27
N TYR A 215 1.09 4.59 -9.38
CA TYR A 215 -0.24 4.00 -9.53
C TYR A 215 -1.33 5.04 -9.21
N ILE A 216 -1.17 5.78 -8.10
CA ILE A 216 -2.10 6.85 -7.71
C ILE A 216 -2.13 7.97 -8.77
N SER A 217 -1.00 8.36 -9.35
CA SER A 217 -0.97 9.38 -10.42
C SER A 217 -1.71 8.93 -11.67
N ALA A 218 -1.62 7.65 -12.04
CA ALA A 218 -2.38 7.09 -13.17
C ALA A 218 -3.90 7.12 -12.90
N LEU A 219 -4.32 6.70 -11.70
CA LEU A 219 -5.73 6.76 -11.30
C LEU A 219 -6.26 8.20 -11.21
N LEU A 220 -5.45 9.15 -10.73
CA LEU A 220 -5.82 10.56 -10.69
C LEU A 220 -6.00 11.12 -12.11
N ALA A 221 -5.14 10.73 -13.05
CA ALA A 221 -5.30 11.15 -14.44
C ALA A 221 -6.61 10.63 -15.04
N GLU A 222 -6.97 9.37 -14.77
CA GLU A 222 -8.22 8.77 -15.24
C GLU A 222 -9.46 9.47 -14.64
N GLU A 223 -9.46 9.76 -13.33
CA GLU A 223 -10.60 10.33 -12.61
C GLU A 223 -10.77 11.86 -12.77
N LEU A 224 -9.71 12.56 -13.16
CA LEU A 224 -9.73 14.01 -13.43
C LEU A 224 -9.83 14.33 -14.93
N GLY A 225 -9.53 13.38 -15.82
CA GLY A 225 -9.66 13.51 -17.27
C GLY A 225 -8.52 14.29 -17.93
N ARG A 226 -8.54 15.63 -17.91
CA ARG A 226 -7.59 16.48 -18.65
C ARG A 226 -6.30 16.72 -17.87
N VAL A 227 -5.54 15.64 -17.65
CA VAL A 227 -4.35 15.66 -16.80
C VAL A 227 -3.09 15.34 -17.60
N ALA A 228 -2.05 16.14 -17.42
CA ALA A 228 -0.69 15.81 -17.85
C ALA A 228 0.07 15.19 -16.68
N VAL A 229 0.64 13.99 -16.84
CA VAL A 229 1.45 13.35 -15.81
C VAL A 229 2.89 13.25 -16.29
N LEU A 230 3.81 13.87 -15.54
CA LEU A 230 5.25 13.76 -15.74
C LEU A 230 5.83 12.98 -14.55
N SER A 231 6.63 11.94 -14.81
CA SER A 231 7.46 11.33 -13.77
C SER A 231 8.79 12.06 -13.69
N LEU A 232 9.31 12.26 -12.48
CA LEU A 232 10.67 12.73 -12.29
C LEU A 232 11.69 11.76 -12.93
N ASP A 233 11.38 10.46 -12.91
CA ASP A 233 12.24 9.45 -13.51
C ASP A 233 12.30 9.59 -15.06
N ASP A 234 11.29 10.18 -15.70
CA ASP A 234 11.30 10.38 -17.16
C ASP A 234 12.27 11.48 -17.61
N ILE A 235 12.69 12.33 -16.68
CA ILE A 235 13.69 13.37 -16.93
C ILE A 235 15.08 12.99 -16.40
N TYR A 236 15.39 11.72 -16.15
CA TYR A 236 16.78 11.31 -15.95
C TYR A 236 17.66 11.77 -17.10
N LEU A 237 18.92 12.10 -16.80
CA LEU A 237 19.94 12.39 -17.81
C LEU A 237 20.05 11.19 -18.77
N PRO A 238 20.34 11.43 -20.08
CA PRO A 238 20.69 10.35 -21.00
C PRO A 238 21.87 9.52 -20.47
N HIS A 239 21.95 8.26 -20.90
CA HIS A 239 22.92 7.28 -20.44
C HIS A 239 24.36 7.82 -20.48
N GLU A 240 24.77 8.42 -21.60
CA GLU A 240 26.08 9.05 -21.76
C GLU A 240 26.39 10.10 -20.67
N LYS A 241 25.40 10.92 -20.31
CA LYS A 241 25.57 11.95 -19.27
C LYS A 241 25.58 11.36 -17.86
N LEU A 242 24.84 10.27 -17.62
CA LEU A 242 24.91 9.53 -16.36
C LEU A 242 26.29 8.88 -16.19
N GLU A 243 26.85 8.31 -17.26
CA GLU A 243 28.22 7.77 -17.24
C GLU A 243 29.25 8.88 -17.01
N ALA A 244 29.12 10.02 -17.71
CA ALA A 244 30.01 11.16 -17.51
C ALA A 244 29.99 11.65 -16.05
N LEU A 245 28.79 11.74 -15.44
CA LEU A 245 28.65 12.10 -14.02
C LEU A 245 29.33 11.07 -13.10
N ALA A 246 29.12 9.77 -13.34
CA ALA A 246 29.75 8.71 -12.56
C ALA A 246 31.29 8.74 -12.68
N HIS A 247 31.81 8.98 -13.89
CA HIS A 247 33.26 9.11 -14.14
C HIS A 247 33.86 10.36 -13.50
N ALA A 248 33.13 11.48 -13.47
CA ALA A 248 33.57 12.70 -12.78
C ALA A 248 33.61 12.54 -11.26
N HIS A 249 32.81 11.63 -10.70
CA HIS A 249 32.70 11.38 -9.26
C HIS A 249 32.87 9.89 -8.90
N PRO A 250 34.03 9.27 -9.18
CA PRO A 250 34.21 7.81 -9.09
C PRO A 250 34.06 7.27 -7.66
N ASN A 251 34.35 8.12 -6.67
CA ASN A 251 34.26 7.81 -5.24
C ASN A 251 32.88 8.07 -4.64
N ASN A 252 31.94 8.69 -5.39
CA ASN A 252 30.60 8.97 -4.88
C ASN A 252 29.63 7.83 -5.27
N PRO A 253 29.25 6.94 -4.34
CA PRO A 253 28.35 5.83 -4.66
C PRO A 253 26.92 6.28 -4.98
N LEU A 254 26.52 7.49 -4.59
CA LEU A 254 25.17 8.02 -4.81
C LEU A 254 24.91 8.32 -6.28
N TRP A 255 25.95 8.68 -7.04
CA TRP A 255 25.91 8.97 -8.48
C TRP A 255 26.42 7.84 -9.38
N ARG A 256 26.57 6.61 -8.85
CA ARG A 256 26.83 5.43 -9.68
C ARG A 256 25.55 5.01 -10.44
N GLY A 257 25.26 5.72 -11.53
CA GLY A 257 24.03 5.60 -12.31
C GLY A 257 22.87 6.43 -11.77
N ARG A 258 21.68 6.28 -12.37
CA ARG A 258 20.48 7.09 -12.07
C ARG A 258 19.97 6.95 -10.62
N GLY A 259 19.34 8.01 -10.09
CA GLY A 259 18.53 7.96 -8.87
C GLY A 259 18.55 9.24 -8.04
N GLN A 260 19.71 9.59 -7.49
CA GLN A 260 19.87 10.71 -6.57
C GLN A 260 19.83 12.08 -7.29
N PRO A 261 19.46 13.19 -6.61
CA PRO A 261 19.58 14.53 -7.18
C PRO A 261 20.97 14.77 -7.77
N GLY A 262 21.01 15.41 -8.92
CA GLY A 262 22.17 15.48 -9.82
C GLY A 262 22.07 14.55 -11.03
N THR A 263 21.22 13.52 -10.98
CA THR A 263 21.04 12.55 -12.09
C THR A 263 19.89 12.89 -13.05
N HIS A 264 19.16 13.98 -12.82
CA HIS A 264 18.05 14.43 -13.66
C HIS A 264 18.42 15.66 -14.49
N ASP A 265 17.86 15.76 -15.68
CA ASP A 265 17.89 16.93 -16.56
C ASP A 265 16.79 17.91 -16.15
N VAL A 266 17.10 18.71 -15.14
CA VAL A 266 16.13 19.66 -14.55
C VAL A 266 15.71 20.72 -15.57
N ALA A 267 16.61 21.11 -16.49
CA ALA A 267 16.30 22.06 -17.55
C ALA A 267 15.20 21.54 -18.48
N LEU A 268 15.25 20.26 -18.87
CA LEU A 268 14.19 19.61 -19.62
C LEU A 268 12.86 19.61 -18.86
N GLY A 269 12.88 19.25 -17.56
CA GLY A 269 11.69 19.28 -16.72
C GLY A 269 11.03 20.67 -16.66
N LEU A 270 11.84 21.72 -16.47
CA LEU A 270 11.39 23.11 -16.48
C LEU A 270 10.80 23.52 -17.85
N HIS A 271 11.43 23.09 -18.95
CA HIS A 271 10.93 23.37 -20.29
C HIS A 271 9.54 22.74 -20.53
N VAL A 272 9.36 21.47 -20.16
CA VAL A 272 8.06 20.78 -20.28
C VAL A 272 6.99 21.48 -19.45
N LEU A 273 7.25 21.71 -18.17
CA LEU A 273 6.28 22.32 -17.26
C LEU A 273 5.94 23.77 -17.64
N SER A 274 6.91 24.55 -18.13
CA SER A 274 6.67 25.93 -18.57
C SER A 274 5.85 25.97 -19.87
N THR A 275 6.07 25.03 -20.78
CA THR A 275 5.28 24.88 -22.02
C THR A 275 3.83 24.51 -21.71
N LEU A 276 3.61 23.58 -20.77
CA LEU A 276 2.26 23.25 -20.28
C LEU A 276 1.59 24.44 -19.61
N ARG A 277 2.32 25.21 -18.79
CA ARG A 277 1.80 26.42 -18.13
C ARG A 277 1.38 27.49 -19.13
N ALA A 278 2.09 27.61 -20.24
CA ALA A 278 1.78 28.54 -21.32
C ALA A 278 0.58 28.08 -22.17
N GLY A 279 0.04 26.88 -21.95
CA GLY A 279 -1.08 26.35 -22.73
C GLY A 279 -0.67 25.89 -24.12
N ASN A 280 0.58 25.47 -24.30
CA ASN A 280 1.10 24.93 -25.56
C ASN A 280 1.16 23.39 -25.52
N PRO A 281 0.96 22.70 -26.66
CA PRO A 281 1.24 21.28 -26.75
C PRO A 281 2.72 20.99 -26.47
N VAL A 282 3.00 19.89 -25.79
CA VAL A 282 4.38 19.48 -25.51
C VAL A 282 4.50 17.96 -25.51
N GLU A 283 5.63 17.48 -26.02
CA GLU A 283 6.02 16.08 -25.92
C GLU A 283 6.56 15.80 -24.51
N LEU A 284 6.04 14.76 -23.87
CA LEU A 284 6.58 14.29 -22.60
C LEU A 284 7.80 13.40 -22.84
N PRO A 285 8.94 13.67 -22.18
CA PRO A 285 10.08 12.77 -22.25
C PRO A 285 9.72 11.42 -21.64
N ARG A 286 10.44 10.38 -22.06
CA ARG A 286 10.34 9.03 -21.50
C ARG A 286 11.72 8.49 -21.22
N PHE A 287 11.87 7.78 -20.10
CA PHE A 287 13.11 7.09 -19.78
C PHE A 287 12.89 5.58 -19.71
N ASP A 288 13.56 4.82 -20.59
CA ASP A 288 13.48 3.37 -20.59
C ASP A 288 14.59 2.80 -19.71
N LYS A 289 14.18 2.30 -18.53
CA LYS A 289 15.06 1.71 -17.52
C LYS A 289 15.66 0.38 -17.95
N SER A 290 15.17 -0.26 -19.01
CA SER A 290 15.63 -1.58 -19.48
C SER A 290 16.83 -1.50 -20.42
N LEU A 291 17.03 -0.37 -21.09
CA LEU A 291 18.17 -0.13 -21.99
C LEU A 291 19.51 -0.23 -21.23
N PHE A 292 20.59 -0.46 -21.97
CA PHE A 292 21.96 -0.57 -21.43
C PHE A 292 22.06 -1.55 -20.24
N ASN A 293 21.52 -2.75 -20.39
CA ASN A 293 21.49 -3.79 -19.35
C ASN A 293 20.88 -3.30 -18.01
N GLY A 294 19.81 -2.51 -18.08
CA GLY A 294 19.12 -2.01 -16.90
C GLY A 294 19.69 -0.70 -16.34
N GLN A 295 20.73 -0.13 -16.93
CA GLN A 295 21.23 1.21 -16.58
C GLN A 295 20.28 2.31 -17.07
N GLY A 296 19.59 2.04 -18.17
CA GLY A 296 18.54 2.84 -18.78
C GLY A 296 19.04 4.02 -19.60
N ASP A 297 18.19 4.52 -20.49
CA ASP A 297 18.45 5.70 -21.30
C ASP A 297 17.16 6.47 -21.62
N ARG A 298 17.31 7.73 -21.99
CA ARG A 298 16.21 8.57 -22.45
C ARG A 298 15.83 8.19 -23.87
N ILE A 299 14.54 8.00 -24.10
CA ILE A 299 13.99 7.84 -25.45
C ILE A 299 14.09 9.18 -26.20
N PRO A 300 14.66 9.23 -27.41
CA PRO A 300 14.73 10.45 -28.21
C PRO A 300 13.37 11.11 -28.39
N LEU A 301 13.33 12.45 -28.40
CA LEU A 301 12.12 13.21 -28.70
C LEU A 301 11.83 13.22 -30.21
N GLY A 302 10.57 13.46 -30.58
CA GLY A 302 10.13 13.57 -31.97
C GLY A 302 9.86 12.24 -32.67
N LEU A 303 9.72 11.15 -31.90
CA LEU A 303 9.37 9.84 -32.43
C LEU A 303 7.88 9.78 -32.82
N PRO A 304 7.49 8.95 -33.82
CA PRO A 304 6.09 8.83 -34.23
C PRO A 304 5.13 8.37 -33.13
N ASP A 305 5.61 7.60 -32.15
CA ASP A 305 4.86 7.07 -31.01
C ASP A 305 5.00 7.94 -29.74
N ALA A 306 5.50 9.17 -29.89
CA ALA A 306 5.71 10.07 -28.77
C ALA A 306 4.40 10.51 -28.11
N THR A 307 4.43 10.62 -26.78
CA THR A 307 3.30 11.12 -25.99
C THR A 307 3.27 12.64 -26.05
N VAL A 308 2.47 13.21 -26.94
CA VAL A 308 2.23 14.65 -27.01
C VAL A 308 0.97 15.02 -26.22
N VAL A 309 1.14 15.84 -25.18
CA VAL A 309 0.03 16.38 -24.41
C VAL A 309 -0.62 17.52 -25.19
N GLN A 310 -1.89 17.32 -25.53
CA GLN A 310 -2.73 18.34 -26.17
C GLN A 310 -3.45 19.20 -25.15
N GLN A 311 -3.83 20.40 -25.56
CA GLN A 311 -4.47 21.41 -24.72
C GLN A 311 -5.98 21.47 -24.93
N PRO A 312 -6.76 22.01 -23.98
CA PRO A 312 -6.34 22.42 -22.63
C PRO A 312 -6.10 21.26 -21.66
N VAL A 313 -5.21 21.50 -20.72
CA VAL A 313 -4.91 20.68 -19.54
C VAL A 313 -5.44 21.40 -18.29
N ASP A 314 -6.17 20.69 -17.45
CA ASP A 314 -6.73 21.24 -16.20
C ASP A 314 -5.79 21.00 -15.01
N VAL A 315 -5.04 19.90 -15.01
CA VAL A 315 -4.10 19.53 -13.95
C VAL A 315 -2.79 19.02 -14.54
N VAL A 316 -1.67 19.48 -14.01
CA VAL A 316 -0.33 18.97 -14.31
C VAL A 316 0.21 18.30 -13.06
N LEU A 317 0.43 16.98 -13.12
CA LEU A 317 1.01 16.19 -12.04
C LEU A 317 2.49 15.94 -12.31
N LEU A 318 3.37 16.29 -11.36
CA LEU A 318 4.74 15.76 -11.32
C LEU A 318 4.85 14.80 -10.15
N GLU A 319 5.14 13.52 -10.43
CA GLU A 319 5.38 12.52 -9.39
C GLU A 319 6.87 12.16 -9.28
N GLY A 320 7.35 11.91 -8.08
CA GLY A 320 8.74 11.46 -7.90
C GLY A 320 9.12 11.25 -6.44
N TRP A 321 10.18 10.48 -6.21
CA TRP A 321 10.55 10.06 -4.86
C TRP A 321 11.21 11.17 -4.03
N CYS A 322 11.95 12.08 -4.68
CA CYS A 322 12.61 13.24 -4.08
C CYS A 322 11.96 14.57 -4.48
N VAL A 323 10.73 14.55 -5.02
CA VAL A 323 10.00 15.77 -5.36
C VAL A 323 9.85 16.65 -4.11
N GLY A 324 10.23 17.93 -4.21
CA GLY A 324 10.20 18.88 -3.09
C GLY A 324 11.32 18.75 -2.07
N PHE A 325 12.30 17.84 -2.27
CA PHE A 325 13.50 17.84 -1.44
C PHE A 325 14.28 19.14 -1.63
N CYS A 326 14.78 19.70 -0.53
CA CYS A 326 15.45 20.99 -0.51
C CYS A 326 16.87 20.86 0.01
N PRO A 327 17.80 21.69 -0.48
CA PRO A 327 19.13 21.80 0.11
C PRO A 327 19.01 22.33 1.55
N ILE A 328 19.93 21.89 2.39
CA ILE A 328 20.06 22.31 3.78
C ILE A 328 21.41 23.01 3.98
N SER A 329 21.50 23.85 5.02
CA SER A 329 22.76 24.49 5.38
C SER A 329 23.82 23.46 5.76
N THR A 330 25.10 23.79 5.58
CA THR A 330 26.23 22.94 6.01
C THR A 330 26.16 22.59 7.50
N LYS A 331 25.70 23.53 8.33
CA LYS A 331 25.48 23.31 9.77
C LYS A 331 24.40 22.27 10.04
N GLU A 332 23.27 22.35 9.35
CA GLU A 332 22.18 21.37 9.49
C GLU A 332 22.62 19.98 8.99
N LEU A 333 23.38 19.93 7.88
CA LEU A 333 23.93 18.69 7.36
C LEU A 333 24.87 18.02 8.38
N GLU A 334 25.75 18.79 9.03
CA GLU A 334 26.61 18.31 10.11
C GLU A 334 25.80 17.71 11.27
N ILE A 335 24.75 18.41 11.71
CA ILE A 335 23.89 17.95 12.80
C ILE A 335 23.22 16.63 12.43
N ARG A 336 22.62 16.55 11.24
CA ARG A 336 21.96 15.33 10.76
C ARG A 336 22.95 14.19 10.54
N TRP A 337 24.17 14.49 10.10
CA TRP A 337 25.22 13.50 9.92
C TRP A 337 25.58 12.80 11.24
N ASN A 338 25.80 13.59 12.28
CA ASN A 338 26.21 13.07 13.59
C ASN A 338 25.07 12.49 14.43
N ALA A 339 23.81 12.84 14.14
CA ALA A 339 22.64 12.38 14.88
C ALA A 339 21.74 11.42 14.08
N ASP A 340 21.01 11.94 13.10
CA ASP A 340 19.95 11.20 12.41
C ASP A 340 20.50 10.10 11.51
N TRP A 341 21.52 10.42 10.72
CA TRP A 341 22.20 9.47 9.85
C TRP A 341 22.91 8.38 10.64
N ALA A 342 23.68 8.73 11.67
CA ALA A 342 24.34 7.75 12.53
C ALA A 342 23.34 6.74 13.14
N ARG A 343 22.17 7.22 13.58
CA ARG A 343 21.10 6.40 14.13
C ARG A 343 20.44 5.50 13.09
N GLU A 344 20.02 6.05 11.95
CA GLU A 344 19.35 5.26 10.89
C GLU A 344 20.31 4.28 10.21
N ARG A 345 21.58 4.65 10.02
CA ARG A 345 22.64 3.75 9.50
C ARG A 345 22.78 2.50 10.35
N THR A 346 22.84 2.67 11.66
CA THR A 346 22.89 1.55 12.63
C THR A 346 21.60 0.73 12.59
N ARG A 347 20.44 1.40 12.61
CA ARG A 347 19.12 0.73 12.65
C ARG A 347 18.84 -0.10 11.40
N LEU A 348 19.28 0.35 10.23
CA LEU A 348 19.02 -0.28 8.94
C LEU A 348 20.16 -1.22 8.48
N GLY A 349 21.24 -1.32 9.25
CA GLY A 349 22.41 -2.13 8.87
C GLY A 349 23.06 -1.64 7.57
N LEU A 350 23.21 -0.32 7.43
CA LEU A 350 23.89 0.30 6.29
C LEU A 350 25.41 0.25 6.53
N GLY A 351 26.16 -0.09 5.48
CA GLY A 351 27.64 -0.07 5.53
C GLY A 351 28.22 1.35 5.50
N ASP A 352 29.53 1.46 5.69
CA ASP A 352 30.29 2.72 5.69
C ASP A 352 30.61 3.26 4.28
N SER A 353 29.82 2.89 3.27
CA SER A 353 30.11 3.22 1.87
C SER A 353 29.82 4.68 1.51
N THR A 354 28.82 5.30 2.17
CA THR A 354 28.44 6.69 1.91
C THR A 354 29.22 7.62 2.82
N ARG A 355 29.95 8.56 2.24
CA ARG A 355 30.72 9.58 2.96
C ARG A 355 29.92 10.88 3.04
N LYS A 356 30.35 11.79 3.91
CA LYS A 356 29.66 13.06 4.11
C LYS A 356 29.76 13.96 2.88
N GLU A 357 30.90 13.94 2.22
CA GLU A 357 31.17 14.68 0.99
C GLU A 357 30.22 14.25 -0.13
N ASP A 358 29.84 12.97 -0.16
CA ASP A 358 28.90 12.43 -1.14
C ASP A 358 27.50 13.03 -0.93
N VAL A 359 27.06 13.19 0.33
CA VAL A 359 25.80 13.84 0.70
C VAL A 359 25.85 15.35 0.45
N MET A 360 26.99 15.99 0.74
CA MET A 360 27.19 17.42 0.43
C MET A 360 27.09 17.70 -1.08
N ALA A 361 27.64 16.82 -1.93
CA ALA A 361 27.52 16.95 -3.37
C ALA A 361 26.06 16.81 -3.86
N VAL A 362 25.29 15.89 -3.26
CA VAL A 362 23.84 15.78 -3.54
C VAL A 362 23.08 17.01 -3.04
N ASN A 363 23.47 17.57 -1.88
CA ASN A 363 22.89 18.79 -1.33
C ASN A 363 23.09 19.99 -2.27
N GLU A 364 24.29 20.16 -2.82
CA GLU A 364 24.59 21.21 -3.81
C GLU A 364 23.81 20.98 -5.11
N ALA A 365 23.71 19.73 -5.57
CA ALA A 365 22.91 19.41 -6.75
C ALA A 365 21.42 19.75 -6.58
N LEU A 366 20.87 19.64 -5.36
CA LEU A 366 19.48 20.00 -5.05
C LEU A 366 19.16 21.48 -5.25
N GLU A 367 20.15 22.38 -5.21
CA GLU A 367 19.92 23.81 -5.48
C GLU A 367 19.33 24.02 -6.89
N HIS A 368 19.77 23.22 -7.86
CA HIS A 368 19.28 23.27 -9.24
C HIS A 368 17.82 22.83 -9.38
N TYR A 369 17.26 22.11 -8.39
CA TYR A 369 15.88 21.61 -8.42
C TYR A 369 14.89 22.65 -7.86
N ILE A 370 15.36 23.66 -7.13
CA ILE A 370 14.49 24.67 -6.53
C ILE A 370 13.58 25.37 -7.54
N PRO A 371 14.05 25.82 -8.73
CA PRO A 371 13.16 26.43 -9.72
C PRO A 371 12.04 25.48 -10.19
N LEU A 372 12.31 24.17 -10.24
CA LEU A 372 11.31 23.16 -10.61
C LEU A 372 10.22 23.09 -9.54
N TRP A 373 10.61 23.06 -8.27
CA TRP A 373 9.68 23.08 -7.13
C TRP A 373 8.83 24.35 -7.12
N GLN A 374 9.39 25.51 -7.45
CA GLN A 374 8.65 26.78 -7.51
C GLN A 374 7.55 26.82 -8.59
N MET A 375 7.41 25.79 -9.42
CA MET A 375 6.31 25.65 -10.35
C MET A 375 5.02 25.11 -9.70
N PHE A 376 5.05 24.40 -8.58
CA PHE A 376 3.85 23.71 -8.10
C PHE A 376 3.00 24.54 -7.13
N ASP A 377 1.69 24.41 -7.26
CA ASP A 377 0.68 25.13 -6.47
C ASP A 377 0.23 24.32 -5.24
N VAL A 378 0.21 22.99 -5.37
CA VAL A 378 -0.24 22.02 -4.36
C VAL A 378 0.80 20.91 -4.25
N PHE A 379 1.01 20.41 -3.03
CA PHE A 379 1.87 19.26 -2.77
C PHE A 379 1.10 18.14 -2.09
N ILE A 380 1.40 16.92 -2.49
CA ILE A 380 0.79 15.70 -1.95
C ILE A 380 1.91 14.75 -1.56
N GLN A 381 1.91 14.31 -0.31
CA GLN A 381 2.92 13.42 0.22
C GLN A 381 2.32 12.09 0.66
N LEU A 382 2.77 10.99 0.07
CA LEU A 382 2.55 9.63 0.59
C LEU A 382 3.66 9.33 1.60
N LYS A 383 3.35 9.45 2.89
CA LYS A 383 4.33 9.25 3.97
C LYS A 383 4.13 7.89 4.64
N PRO A 384 5.18 7.06 4.75
CA PRO A 384 5.07 5.84 5.54
C PRO A 384 4.90 6.16 7.02
N SER A 385 3.98 5.45 7.68
CA SER A 385 3.79 5.48 9.13
C SER A 385 4.02 4.11 9.77
N PRO A 386 5.25 3.55 9.74
CA PRO A 386 5.52 2.26 10.38
C PRO A 386 5.86 2.40 11.87
N PRO A 387 5.74 1.31 12.64
CA PRO A 387 5.98 1.30 14.09
C PRO A 387 7.45 1.41 14.53
N ALA A 388 8.45 1.32 13.64
CA ALA A 388 9.88 1.23 14.01
C ALA A 388 10.84 2.22 13.29
N SER A 389 10.84 2.28 11.95
CA SER A 389 11.52 3.32 11.15
C SER A 389 10.78 3.50 9.83
N GLN A 390 10.50 4.75 9.46
CA GLN A 390 9.81 5.10 8.21
C GLN A 390 10.52 4.60 6.95
N PHE A 391 11.80 4.21 7.04
CA PHE A 391 12.60 3.78 5.90
C PHE A 391 12.65 2.26 5.73
N SER A 392 12.46 1.47 6.79
CA SER A 392 12.54 0.00 6.71
C SER A 392 11.47 -0.58 5.76
N VAL A 393 10.31 0.06 5.72
CA VAL A 393 9.21 -0.32 4.84
C VAL A 393 9.51 -0.10 3.35
N VAL A 394 10.41 0.84 3.02
CA VAL A 394 10.83 1.10 1.64
C VAL A 394 11.56 -0.12 1.07
N TYR A 395 12.38 -0.80 1.87
CA TYR A 395 13.00 -2.07 1.48
C TYR A 395 11.95 -3.13 1.17
N LYS A 396 10.97 -3.31 2.07
CA LYS A 396 9.87 -4.27 1.90
C LYS A 396 9.10 -3.98 0.61
N TRP A 397 8.71 -2.73 0.37
CA TRP A 397 7.94 -2.36 -0.81
C TRP A 397 8.74 -2.46 -2.10
N ARG A 398 10.02 -2.07 -2.10
CA ARG A 398 10.87 -2.19 -3.28
C ARG A 398 11.12 -3.65 -3.64
N LEU A 399 11.29 -4.51 -2.64
CA LEU A 399 11.44 -5.95 -2.84
C LEU A 399 10.17 -6.56 -3.45
N GLN A 400 9.00 -6.23 -2.91
CA GLN A 400 7.71 -6.64 -3.50
C GLN A 400 7.58 -6.17 -4.95
N GLN A 401 7.95 -4.92 -5.24
CA GLN A 401 7.93 -4.38 -6.60
C GLN A 401 8.86 -5.16 -7.55
N GLU A 402 10.07 -5.49 -7.11
CA GLU A 402 11.02 -6.25 -7.92
C GLU A 402 10.52 -7.67 -8.20
N HIS A 403 9.98 -8.34 -7.18
CA HIS A 403 9.40 -9.68 -7.32
C HIS A 403 8.19 -9.68 -8.27
N HIS A 404 7.32 -8.68 -8.16
CA HIS A 404 6.20 -8.51 -9.10
C HIS A 404 6.68 -8.26 -10.54
N MET A 405 7.72 -7.45 -10.74
CA MET A 405 8.29 -7.20 -12.06
C MET A 405 8.90 -8.47 -12.65
N LYS A 406 9.71 -9.20 -11.87
CA LYS A 406 10.33 -10.48 -12.26
C LYS A 406 9.30 -11.52 -12.66
N ALA A 407 8.17 -11.60 -11.94
CA ALA A 407 7.07 -12.50 -12.30
C ALA A 407 6.47 -12.20 -13.69
N ARG A 408 6.51 -10.94 -14.15
CA ARG A 408 5.90 -10.50 -15.42
C ARG A 408 6.83 -10.54 -16.62
N ASN A 409 8.15 -10.51 -16.42
CA ASN A 409 9.13 -10.36 -17.51
C ASN A 409 10.08 -11.57 -17.65
N GLY A 410 9.69 -12.73 -17.10
CA GLY A 410 10.47 -13.97 -17.19
C GLY A 410 11.67 -14.02 -16.24
N GLY A 411 11.56 -13.43 -15.06
CA GLY A 411 12.57 -13.50 -14.00
C GLY A 411 13.68 -12.45 -14.09
N ARG A 412 13.60 -11.51 -15.04
CA ARG A 412 14.64 -10.50 -15.27
C ARG A 412 14.52 -9.36 -14.26
N GLY A 413 15.58 -9.13 -13.48
CA GLY A 413 15.63 -8.07 -12.49
C GLY A 413 16.75 -8.29 -11.49
N MET A 414 16.80 -7.43 -10.49
CA MET A 414 17.73 -7.54 -9.37
C MET A 414 17.41 -8.75 -8.49
N ASP A 415 18.45 -9.34 -7.90
CA ASP A 415 18.27 -10.23 -6.75
C ASP A 415 18.00 -9.42 -5.47
N ASP A 416 17.63 -10.10 -4.39
CA ASP A 416 17.22 -9.46 -3.14
C ASP A 416 18.35 -8.63 -2.51
N ALA A 417 19.61 -9.04 -2.68
CA ALA A 417 20.78 -8.32 -2.19
C ALA A 417 21.04 -7.04 -3.01
N ALA A 418 20.92 -7.11 -4.33
CA ALA A 418 21.00 -5.98 -5.23
C ALA A 418 19.83 -5.00 -5.02
N VAL A 419 18.62 -5.49 -4.71
CA VAL A 419 17.50 -4.62 -4.29
C VAL A 419 17.85 -3.87 -3.01
N LYS A 420 18.42 -4.55 -2.00
CA LYS A 420 18.86 -3.88 -0.77
C LYS A 420 19.90 -2.80 -1.09
N ALA A 421 20.96 -3.14 -1.82
CA ALA A 421 22.01 -2.20 -2.21
C ALA A 421 21.47 -1.01 -3.03
N PHE A 422 20.46 -1.26 -3.87
CA PHE A 422 19.74 -0.22 -4.59
C PHE A 422 19.03 0.73 -3.62
N VAL A 423 18.25 0.22 -2.67
CA VAL A 423 17.51 1.05 -1.69
C VAL A 423 18.46 1.79 -0.76
N ASP A 424 19.57 1.16 -0.33
CA ASP A 424 20.60 1.75 0.52
C ASP A 424 21.07 3.10 -0.05
N ARG A 425 21.20 3.22 -1.38
CA ARG A 425 21.60 4.46 -2.06
C ARG A 425 20.60 5.59 -1.92
N TYR A 426 19.32 5.33 -1.68
CA TYR A 426 18.28 6.36 -1.55
C TYR A 426 18.06 6.82 -0.09
N ILE A 427 18.44 6.00 0.89
CA ILE A 427 18.26 6.34 2.31
C ILE A 427 18.90 7.68 2.70
N PRO A 428 20.13 8.03 2.27
CA PRO A 428 20.69 9.36 2.54
C PRO A 428 19.76 10.47 2.09
N GLY A 429 19.16 10.35 0.89
CA GLY A 429 18.25 11.37 0.38
C GLY A 429 17.05 11.60 1.31
N TYR A 430 16.45 10.51 1.80
CA TYR A 430 15.32 10.60 2.74
C TYR A 430 15.71 11.16 4.11
N VAL A 431 16.86 10.75 4.64
CA VAL A 431 17.32 11.19 5.97
C VAL A 431 17.69 12.66 5.96
N PHE A 432 18.43 13.11 4.94
CA PHE A 432 18.96 14.47 4.90
C PHE A 432 17.98 15.50 4.34
N PHE A 433 17.14 15.14 3.37
CA PHE A 433 16.35 16.13 2.61
C PHE A 433 14.84 15.84 2.61
N GLY A 434 14.40 14.74 3.24
CA GLY A 434 13.02 14.26 3.18
C GLY A 434 11.97 15.17 3.83
N ASP A 435 12.38 16.10 4.68
CA ASP A 435 11.52 17.13 5.29
C ASP A 435 11.46 18.43 4.47
N GLY A 436 12.20 18.51 3.35
CA GLY A 436 12.19 19.64 2.43
C GLY A 436 10.80 20.10 1.98
N PRO A 437 9.84 19.20 1.66
CA PRO A 437 8.49 19.61 1.28
C PRO A 437 7.74 20.41 2.36
N MET A 438 8.08 20.20 3.63
CA MET A 438 7.45 20.85 4.80
C MET A 438 8.20 22.10 5.27
N LYS A 439 9.53 22.09 5.16
CA LYS A 439 10.40 23.14 5.72
C LYS A 439 10.92 24.14 4.71
N GLY A 440 10.90 23.81 3.42
CA GLY A 440 11.33 24.73 2.36
C GLY A 440 10.34 25.85 2.12
N ASP A 441 10.81 26.96 1.57
CA ASP A 441 9.98 28.08 1.14
C ASP A 441 9.29 27.74 -0.17
N HIS A 442 8.02 27.33 -0.09
CA HIS A 442 7.27 26.77 -1.22
C HIS A 442 5.91 27.44 -1.38
N LYS A 443 5.47 27.60 -2.63
CA LYS A 443 4.14 28.15 -2.97
C LYS A 443 2.95 27.31 -2.48
N TRP A 444 3.21 26.04 -2.17
CA TRP A 444 2.23 25.07 -1.71
C TRP A 444 2.06 25.01 -0.19
N GLN A 445 2.79 25.83 0.58
CA GLN A 445 2.59 25.92 2.04
C GLN A 445 1.13 26.27 2.36
N GLY A 446 0.49 25.52 3.26
CA GLY A 446 -0.92 25.66 3.63
C GLY A 446 -1.92 25.16 2.57
N LYS A 447 -1.44 24.56 1.48
CA LYS A 447 -2.27 24.01 0.39
C LYS A 447 -1.96 22.53 0.15
N SER A 448 -1.27 21.87 1.06
CA SER A 448 -0.73 20.53 0.83
C SER A 448 -1.42 19.48 1.67
N LEU A 449 -1.30 18.22 1.25
CA LEU A 449 -1.92 17.06 1.90
C LEU A 449 -0.86 15.98 2.15
N GLN A 450 -0.69 15.57 3.40
CA GLN A 450 0.08 14.38 3.74
C GLN A 450 -0.89 13.23 3.99
N VAL A 451 -0.71 12.15 3.25
CA VAL A 451 -1.43 10.87 3.40
C VAL A 451 -0.48 9.89 4.04
N GLN A 452 -0.75 9.53 5.29
CA GLN A 452 0.03 8.53 6.01
C GLN A 452 -0.44 7.13 5.61
N ILE A 453 0.50 6.27 5.24
CA ILE A 453 0.23 4.89 4.82
C ILE A 453 0.98 3.87 5.66
N ASP A 454 0.32 2.78 6.02
CA ASP A 454 0.93 1.66 6.75
C ASP A 454 1.75 0.76 5.81
N GLU A 455 2.41 -0.27 6.34
CA GLU A 455 3.21 -1.22 5.54
C GLU A 455 2.44 -1.98 4.45
N ASN A 456 1.11 -1.99 4.51
CA ASN A 456 0.23 -2.58 3.51
C ASN A 456 -0.34 -1.51 2.55
N ARG A 457 0.21 -0.28 2.59
CA ARG A 457 -0.20 0.88 1.80
C ARG A 457 -1.64 1.32 2.08
N VAL A 458 -2.19 0.96 3.25
CA VAL A 458 -3.51 1.40 3.68
C VAL A 458 -3.36 2.76 4.35
N VAL A 459 -4.26 3.70 4.03
CA VAL A 459 -4.27 5.01 4.68
C VAL A 459 -4.56 4.85 6.17
N VAL A 460 -3.69 5.42 6.99
CA VAL A 460 -3.81 5.43 8.45
C VAL A 460 -4.29 6.78 8.95
N ASP A 461 -3.86 7.86 8.31
CA ASP A 461 -4.22 9.23 8.65
C ASP A 461 -4.02 10.18 7.45
N THR A 462 -4.66 11.35 7.50
CA THR A 462 -4.49 12.42 6.52
C THR A 462 -4.49 13.78 7.22
N HIS A 463 -3.50 14.63 6.95
CA HIS A 463 -3.48 16.00 7.46
C HIS A 463 -2.96 16.99 6.42
N GLN A 464 -3.47 18.21 6.50
CA GLN A 464 -3.01 19.33 5.66
C GLN A 464 -1.77 19.99 6.26
N PHE A 465 -0.95 20.58 5.40
CA PHE A 465 0.23 21.36 5.80
C PHE A 465 0.58 22.48 4.81
#